data_AF-A0A6N6S0V0-F1
#
_entry.id   AF-A0A6N6S0V0-F1
#
_cell.length_a   1.000
_cell.length_b   1.000
_cell.length_c   1.000
_cell.angle_alpha   90.00
_cell.angle_beta   90.00
_cell.angle_gamma   90.00
#
_symmetry.space_group_name_H-M   'P 1'
#
loop_
_entity.id
_entity.type
_entity.pdbx_description
1 polymer ?
#
loop_
_entity_poly.entity_id
_entity_poly.type
_entity_poly.pdbx_seq_one_letter_code
_entity_poly.pdbx_strand_id
1 'polypeptide(L)' 'MKKNEDNNLEKEIKRIRNLLILIALKSGATSDEANYATGMGAANIRGMFPIKRGKRRAKAK' A
#
# COMPACT_ATOMS: atom_id res chain seq x y z
N MET A 1 23.65 -1.35 -22.53
CA MET A 1 22.18 -1.23 -22.71
C MET A 1 21.37 -2.07 -21.71
N LYS A 2 21.81 -2.24 -20.45
CA LYS A 2 21.13 -3.10 -19.43
C LYS A 2 20.14 -2.37 -18.49
N LYS A 3 20.18 -1.04 -18.45
CA LYS A 3 19.48 -0.21 -17.44
C LYS A 3 17.94 -0.29 -17.48
N ASN A 4 17.36 -0.79 -18.57
CA ASN A 4 15.90 -0.80 -18.76
C ASN A 4 15.21 -2.03 -18.18
N GLU A 5 15.89 -3.18 -18.10
CA GLU A 5 15.32 -4.41 -17.53
C GLU A 5 15.28 -4.35 -16.00
N ASP A 6 16.34 -3.84 -15.39
CA ASP A 6 16.43 -3.65 -13.92
C ASP A 6 15.27 -2.79 -13.39
N ASN A 7 14.91 -1.73 -14.12
CA ASN A 7 13.79 -0.85 -13.77
C ASN A 7 12.42 -1.54 -13.79
N ASN A 8 12.24 -2.56 -14.63
CA ASN A 8 10.98 -3.31 -14.69
C ASN A 8 10.88 -4.29 -13.53
N LEU A 9 11.99 -4.95 -13.20
CA LEU A 9 12.08 -5.89 -12.09
C LEU A 9 11.86 -5.19 -10.74
N GLU A 10 12.44 -4.02 -10.53
CA GLU A 10 12.21 -3.22 -9.31
C GLU A 10 10.74 -2.79 -9.15
N LYS A 11 10.09 -2.39 -10.26
CA LYS A 11 8.66 -2.04 -10.25
C LYS A 11 7.80 -3.26 -9.91
N GLU A 12 8.17 -4.43 -10.41
CA GLU A 12 7.45 -5.68 -10.15
C GLU A 12 7.60 -6.10 -8.69
N ILE A 13 8.82 -6.09 -8.15
CA ILE A 13 9.08 -6.35 -6.71
C ILE A 13 8.26 -5.39 -5.83
N LYS A 14 8.21 -4.10 -6.19
CA LYS A 14 7.41 -3.11 -5.47
C LYS A 14 5.91 -3.45 -5.51
N ARG A 15 5.38 -3.90 -6.66
CA ARG A 15 3.98 -4.33 -6.80
C ARG A 15 3.69 -5.57 -5.96
N ILE A 16 4.57 -6.57 -5.99
CA ILE A 16 4.43 -7.80 -5.19
C ILE A 16 4.40 -7.46 -3.70
N ARG A 17 5.35 -6.64 -3.22
CA ARG A 17 5.36 -6.19 -1.82
C ARG A 17 4.05 -5.49 -1.43
N ASN A 18 3.55 -4.59 -2.27
CA ASN A 18 2.30 -3.89 -2.00
C ASN A 18 1.11 -4.88 -1.95
N LEU A 19 1.08 -5.89 -2.81
CA LEU A 19 0.04 -6.92 -2.79
C LEU A 19 0.07 -7.73 -1.50
N LEU A 20 1.27 -8.13 -1.03
CA LEU A 20 1.43 -8.87 0.22
C LEU A 20 0.97 -8.06 1.43
N ILE A 21 1.29 -6.76 1.48
CA ILE A 21 0.79 -5.87 2.54
C ILE A 21 -0.73 -5.79 2.50
N LEU A 22 -1.34 -5.65 1.31
CA LEU A 22 -2.80 -5.62 1.17
C LEU A 22 -3.45 -6.92 1.68
N ILE A 23 -2.85 -8.08 1.40
CA ILE A 23 -3.33 -9.37 1.88
C ILE A 23 -3.27 -9.42 3.41
N ALA A 24 -2.15 -9.01 4.02
CA ALA A 24 -2.01 -8.97 5.47
C ALA A 24 -3.09 -8.10 6.12
N LEU A 25 -3.31 -6.89 5.59
CA LEU A 25 -4.35 -5.98 6.07
C LEU A 25 -5.75 -6.59 5.92
N LYS A 26 -6.02 -7.27 4.80
CA LYS A 26 -7.31 -7.95 4.55
C LYS A 26 -7.52 -9.15 5.48
N SER A 27 -6.45 -9.79 5.92
CA SER A 27 -6.47 -10.88 6.91
C SER A 27 -6.60 -10.38 8.36
N GLY A 28 -6.69 -9.06 8.57
CA GLY A 28 -6.91 -8.45 9.88
C GLY A 28 -5.66 -7.85 10.52
N ALA A 29 -4.50 -7.89 9.86
CA ALA A 29 -3.32 -7.20 10.36
C ALA A 29 -3.55 -5.68 10.38
N THR A 30 -3.07 -5.05 11.44
CA THR A 30 -3.07 -3.59 11.59
C THR A 30 -1.94 -2.96 10.79
N SER A 31 -2.05 -1.65 10.51
CA SER A 31 -0.97 -0.90 9.86
C SER A 31 0.31 -0.88 10.69
N ASP A 32 0.21 -1.03 12.01
CA ASP A 32 1.37 -1.02 12.93
C ASP A 32 2.09 -2.37 12.93
N GLU A 33 1.36 -3.49 12.86
CA GLU A 33 1.95 -4.83 12.65
C GLU A 33 2.62 -4.94 11.28
N ALA A 34 1.97 -4.42 10.23
CA ALA A 34 2.58 -4.36 8.91
C ALA A 34 3.83 -3.46 8.90
N ASN A 35 3.83 -2.36 9.66
CA ASN A 35 5.01 -1.51 9.84
C ASN A 35 6.13 -2.24 10.58
N TYR A 36 5.83 -2.98 11.63
CA TYR A 36 6.81 -3.79 12.36
C TYR A 36 7.54 -4.77 11.43
N ALA A 37 6.82 -5.40 10.49
CA ALA A 37 7.40 -6.34 9.55
C ALA A 37 8.17 -5.69 8.38
N THR A 38 7.80 -4.47 7.98
CA THR A 38 8.30 -3.87 6.71
C THR A 38 9.14 -2.61 6.86
N GLY A 39 9.09 -1.95 8.02
CA GLY A 39 9.77 -0.68 8.29
C GLY A 39 9.27 0.51 7.43
N MET A 40 8.14 0.37 6.72
CA MET A 40 7.68 1.39 5.76
C MET A 40 7.03 2.62 6.40
N GLY A 41 6.69 2.54 7.68
CA GLY A 41 5.89 3.53 8.41
C GLY A 41 4.40 3.25 8.28
N ALA A 42 3.71 3.15 9.42
CA ALA A 42 2.27 2.86 9.46
C ALA A 42 1.42 3.91 8.70
N ALA A 43 1.82 5.20 8.76
CA ALA A 43 1.16 6.26 8.01
C ALA A 43 1.28 6.07 6.49
N ASN A 44 2.46 5.67 6.00
CA ASN A 44 2.69 5.39 4.58
C ASN A 44 1.87 4.19 4.11
N ILE A 45 1.82 3.11 4.92
CA ILE A 45 1.02 1.91 4.62
C ILE A 45 -0.46 2.27 4.48
N ARG A 46 -1.02 3.10 5.37
CA ARG A 46 -2.40 3.60 5.26
C ARG A 46 -2.62 4.43 3.99
N GLY A 47 -1.63 5.21 3.58
CA GLY A 47 -1.66 6.00 2.34
C GLY A 47 -1.63 5.15 1.07
N MET A 48 -1.03 3.95 1.11
CA MET A 48 -0.96 3.04 -0.04
C MET A 48 -2.32 2.43 -0.42
N PHE A 49 -3.22 2.28 0.54
CA PHE A 49 -4.53 1.64 0.34
C PHE A 49 -5.65 2.57 0.82
N PRO A 50 -5.95 3.64 0.06
CA PRO A 50 -6.97 4.60 0.45
C PRO A 50 -8.33 3.90 0.52
N ILE A 51 -8.94 3.94 1.70
CA ILE A 51 -10.33 3.52 1.88
C ILE A 51 -11.19 4.47 1.05
N LYS A 52 -11.98 3.93 0.13
CA LYS A 52 -12.98 4.70 -0.61
C LYS A 52 -14.02 5.20 0.39
N ARG A 53 -13.76 6.35 1.02
CA ARG A 53 -14.74 7.06 1.82
C ARG A 53 -15.87 7.40 0.85
N GLY A 54 -17.05 6.78 1.05
CA GLY A 54 -18.23 7.08 0.23
C GLY A 54 -18.37 8.59 0.09
N LYS A 55 -18.76 9.08 -1.10
CA LYS A 55 -18.93 10.52 -1.37
C LYS A 55 -19.62 11.15 -0.17
N ARG A 56 -18.89 11.94 0.62
CA ARG A 56 -19.46 12.72 1.71
C ARG A 56 -20.51 13.57 1.01
N ARG A 57 -21.80 13.28 1.21
CA ARG A 57 -22.87 14.11 0.66
C ARG A 57 -22.56 15.50 1.19
N ALA A 58 -22.08 16.38 0.31
CA ALA A 58 -21.94 17.78 0.64
C ALA A 58 -23.34 18.20 1.10
N LYS A 59 -23.47 18.64 2.35
CA LYS A 59 -24.71 19.25 2.81
C LYS A 59 -24.98 20.38 1.82
N ALA A 60 -26.03 20.23 1.01
CA ALA A 60 -26.58 21.33 0.24
C ALA A 60 -26.92 22.40 1.27
N LYS A 61 -26.25 23.55 1.12
CA LYS A 61 -26.50 24.73 1.92
C LYS A 61 -27.76 25.41 1.40
#